data_AF-A0A9X6KLT0-F1
#
_entry.id   AF-A0A9X6KLT0-F1
#
_cell.length_a   1.000
_cell.length_b   1.000
_cell.length_c   1.000
_cell.angle_alpha   90.00
_cell.angle_beta   90.00
_cell.angle_gamma   90.00
#
_symmetry.space_group_name_H-M   'P 1'
#
loop_
_entity.id
_entity.type
_entity.pdbx_description
1 polymer ?
#
loop_
_entity_poly.entity_id
_entity_poly.type
_entity_poly.pdbx_seq_one_letter_code
_entity_poly.pdbx_strand_id
1 'polypeptide(L)'
;MKLGIEKFISDIEFPEAAKSLIEEGILCYKAGAYRSAYIMSYLSFLNVVKHRVLENPYALNRIYGREWKSEIEEIPNDEFWERNVFNLIASGNSHSRYFEVSESIITQMEYWRTLRNDCVHSKGKQFVAAHVESFWLFIQSTLPELLINCRKNVLSKELEELLENFFE
;
A
#
# COMPACT_ATOMS: atom_id res chain seq x y z
N MET A 1 15.75 20.45 -10.28
CA MET A 1 14.34 20.31 -10.72
C MET A 1 13.65 19.38 -9.73
N LYS A 2 12.50 19.76 -9.16
CA LYS A 2 11.70 18.84 -8.32
C LYS A 2 10.94 17.87 -9.20
N LEU A 3 11.02 16.58 -8.89
CA LEU A 3 10.30 15.49 -9.56
C LEU A 3 8.80 15.54 -9.21
N GLY A 4 7.96 14.94 -10.05
CA GLY A 4 6.52 14.85 -9.79
C GLY A 4 6.20 14.17 -8.46
N ILE A 5 6.92 13.09 -8.15
CA ILE A 5 6.75 12.33 -6.89
C ILE A 5 7.09 13.18 -5.66
N GLU A 6 8.09 14.07 -5.73
CA GLU A 6 8.49 14.95 -4.62
C GLU A 6 7.37 15.94 -4.25
N LYS A 7 6.61 16.41 -5.26
CA LYS A 7 5.44 17.26 -5.01
C LYS A 7 4.33 16.45 -4.34
N PHE A 8 4.03 15.28 -4.90
CA PHE A 8 2.97 14.40 -4.38
C PHE A 8 3.17 14.00 -2.92
N ILE A 9 4.40 13.65 -2.51
CA ILE A 9 4.70 13.30 -1.10
C ILE A 9 4.51 14.51 -0.18
N SER A 10 4.71 15.74 -0.69
CA SER A 10 4.49 16.96 0.10
C SER A 10 3.00 17.26 0.29
N ASP A 11 2.14 16.77 -0.61
CA ASP A 11 0.71 17.05 -0.64
C ASP A 11 -0.12 16.02 0.14
N ILE A 12 0.47 14.87 0.51
CA ILE A 12 -0.20 13.77 1.21
C ILE A 12 0.53 13.45 2.52
N GLU A 13 -0.24 13.13 3.55
CA GLU A 13 0.32 12.68 4.82
C GLU A 13 0.88 11.25 4.70
N PHE A 14 2.21 11.17 4.65
CA PHE A 14 2.97 9.92 4.70
C PHE A 14 3.40 9.60 6.13
N PRO A 15 3.24 8.35 6.59
CA PRO A 15 3.88 7.87 7.82
C PRO A 15 5.40 8.05 7.73
N GLU A 16 6.06 8.40 8.83
CA GLU A 16 7.49 8.72 8.85
C GLU A 16 8.35 7.60 8.24
N ALA A 17 8.05 6.34 8.56
CA ALA A 17 8.73 5.17 7.99
C ALA A 17 8.59 5.09 6.47
N ALA A 18 7.40 5.35 5.93
CA ALA A 18 7.17 5.38 4.49
C ALA A 18 7.86 6.58 3.83
N LYS A 19 7.86 7.74 4.50
CA LYS A 19 8.48 8.97 4.02
C LYS A 19 9.99 8.83 3.87
N SER A 20 10.66 8.30 4.89
CA SER A 20 12.10 8.03 4.85
C SER A 20 12.48 7.14 3.65
N LEU A 21 11.72 6.05 3.43
CA LEU A 21 11.95 5.13 2.31
C LEU A 21 11.81 5.82 0.94
N ILE A 22 10.76 6.62 0.72
CA ILE A 22 10.57 7.26 -0.59
C ILE A 22 11.60 8.35 -0.85
N GLU A 23 12.04 9.07 0.20
CA GLU A 23 13.12 10.06 0.10
C GLU A 23 14.45 9.39 -0.27
N GLU A 24 14.80 8.27 0.36
CA GLU A 24 15.95 7.45 -0.05
C GLU A 24 15.82 6.92 -1.48
N GLY A 25 14.62 6.50 -1.88
CA GLY A 25 14.31 6.07 -3.24
C GLY A 25 14.55 7.16 -4.28
N ILE A 26 14.15 8.40 -3.97
CA ILE A 26 14.37 9.58 -4.81
C ILE A 26 15.86 9.91 -4.92
N LEU A 27 16.62 9.81 -3.82
CA LEU A 27 18.08 10.00 -3.85
C LEU A 27 18.75 8.96 -4.75
N CYS A 28 18.36 7.69 -4.61
CA CYS A 28 18.83 6.61 -5.47
C CYS A 28 18.52 6.85 -6.95
N TYR A 29 17.31 7.34 -7.26
CA TYR A 29 16.91 7.66 -8.63
C TYR A 29 17.80 8.77 -9.21
N LYS A 30 18.03 9.86 -8.46
CA LYS A 30 18.89 10.98 -8.88
C LYS A 30 20.35 10.56 -9.08
N ALA A 31 20.80 9.53 -8.37
CA ALA A 31 22.13 8.93 -8.52
C ALA A 31 22.22 7.86 -9.64
N GLY A 32 21.13 7.57 -10.36
CA GLY A 32 21.08 6.53 -11.40
C GLY A 32 20.96 5.09 -10.87
N ALA A 33 20.77 4.91 -9.57
CA ALA A 33 20.57 3.61 -8.92
C ALA A 33 19.10 3.18 -9.00
N TYR A 34 18.61 2.95 -10.23
CA TYR A 34 17.16 2.77 -10.49
C TYR A 34 16.55 1.55 -9.78
N ARG A 35 17.27 0.44 -9.64
CA ARG A 35 16.76 -0.74 -8.91
C ARG A 35 16.52 -0.42 -7.44
N SER A 36 17.48 0.23 -6.80
CA SER A 36 17.36 0.67 -5.41
C SER A 36 16.24 1.69 -5.26
N ALA A 37 16.15 2.65 -6.18
CA ALA A 37 15.07 3.63 -6.22
C ALA A 37 13.69 2.97 -6.25
N TYR A 38 13.54 1.96 -7.10
CA TYR A 38 12.30 1.21 -7.23
C TYR A 38 11.96 0.40 -5.97
N ILE A 39 12.92 -0.35 -5.42
CA ILE A 39 12.71 -1.15 -4.20
C ILE A 39 12.27 -0.25 -3.05
N MET A 40 12.97 0.86 -2.82
CA MET A 40 12.64 1.80 -1.75
C MET A 40 11.26 2.45 -1.95
N SER A 41 10.93 2.81 -3.20
CA SER A 41 9.61 3.35 -3.53
C SER A 41 8.50 2.33 -3.29
N TYR A 42 8.74 1.06 -3.61
CA TYR A 42 7.78 -0.02 -3.42
C TYR A 42 7.54 -0.29 -1.93
N LEU A 43 8.61 -0.33 -1.14
CA LEU A 43 8.54 -0.49 0.31
C LEU A 43 7.81 0.70 0.97
N SER A 44 8.06 1.91 0.49
CA SER A 44 7.33 3.10 0.96
C SER A 44 5.83 2.96 0.69
N PHE A 45 5.44 2.62 -0.54
CA PHE A 45 4.04 2.42 -0.90
C PHE A 45 3.35 1.39 0.01
N LEU A 46 3.95 0.22 0.21
CA LEU A 46 3.39 -0.79 1.12
C LEU A 46 3.37 -0.34 2.58
N ASN A 47 4.34 0.46 3.03
CA ASN A 47 4.33 1.01 4.39
C ASN A 47 3.20 2.01 4.60
N VAL A 48 2.87 2.83 3.60
CA VAL A 48 1.68 3.69 3.70
C VAL A 48 0.44 2.82 3.90
N VAL A 49 0.26 1.79 3.07
CA VAL A 49 -0.90 0.90 3.20
C VAL A 49 -0.90 0.15 4.53
N LYS A 50 0.24 -0.41 4.95
CA LYS A 50 0.44 -1.08 6.24
C LYS A 50 0.00 -0.18 7.40
N HIS A 51 0.53 1.04 7.44
CA HIS A 51 0.24 1.97 8.52
C HIS A 51 -1.25 2.28 8.60
N ARG A 52 -1.90 2.52 7.46
CA ARG A 52 -3.33 2.85 7.44
C ARG A 52 -4.21 1.67 7.85
N VAL A 53 -3.85 0.44 7.46
CA VAL A 53 -4.48 -0.78 7.98
C VAL A 53 -4.32 -0.84 9.50
N LEU A 54 -3.11 -0.61 10.01
CA LEU A 54 -2.81 -0.72 11.45
C LEU A 54 -3.29 0.46 12.31
N GLU A 55 -3.60 1.62 11.74
CA GLU A 55 -4.11 2.79 12.46
C GLU A 55 -5.54 2.61 12.97
N ASN A 56 -6.33 1.69 12.40
CA ASN A 56 -7.66 1.36 12.90
C ASN A 56 -7.87 -0.14 13.20
N PRO A 57 -7.11 -0.70 14.16
CA PRO A 57 -7.18 -2.12 14.50
C PRO A 57 -8.48 -2.47 15.25
N TYR A 58 -9.11 -1.49 15.89
CA TYR A 58 -10.37 -1.67 16.61
C TYR A 58 -11.57 -1.82 15.68
N ALA A 59 -11.67 -1.02 14.61
CA ALA A 59 -12.65 -1.26 13.56
C ALA A 59 -12.41 -2.64 12.93
N LEU A 60 -11.16 -2.99 12.65
CA LEU A 60 -10.80 -4.26 12.01
C LEU A 60 -11.15 -5.51 12.83
N ASN A 61 -10.84 -5.54 14.13
CA ASN A 61 -11.12 -6.71 14.97
C ASN A 61 -12.63 -6.90 15.22
N ARG A 62 -13.38 -5.79 15.28
CA ARG A 62 -14.82 -5.80 15.55
C ARG A 62 -15.66 -6.14 14.30
N ILE A 63 -15.20 -5.73 13.12
CA ILE A 63 -15.93 -5.85 11.86
C ILE A 63 -15.76 -7.22 11.17
N TYR A 64 -14.59 -7.86 11.31
CA TYR A 64 -14.24 -9.04 10.52
C TYR A 64 -14.11 -10.35 11.32
N GLY A 65 -14.13 -10.27 12.66
CA GLY A 65 -14.12 -11.44 13.53
C GLY A 65 -12.75 -12.12 13.68
N ARG A 66 -12.75 -13.32 14.28
CA ARG A 66 -11.53 -14.03 14.72
C ARG A 66 -10.54 -14.40 13.61
N GLU A 67 -11.00 -14.67 12.39
CA GLU A 67 -10.14 -15.06 11.26
C GLU A 67 -9.21 -13.91 10.82
N TRP A 68 -9.68 -12.67 10.97
CA TRP A 68 -8.93 -11.46 10.61
C TRP A 68 -7.95 -11.01 11.69
N LYS A 69 -8.24 -11.35 12.95
CA LYS A 69 -7.33 -11.08 14.06
C LYS A 69 -5.98 -11.75 13.83
N SER A 70 -5.96 -12.99 13.34
CA SER A 70 -4.72 -13.68 12.98
C SER A 70 -3.95 -13.02 11.84
N GLU A 71 -4.63 -12.59 10.76
CA GLU A 71 -3.94 -11.95 9.62
C GLU A 71 -3.32 -10.60 10.00
N ILE A 72 -4.00 -9.80 10.83
CA ILE A 72 -3.49 -8.52 11.33
C ILE A 72 -2.37 -8.70 12.34
N GLU A 73 -2.46 -9.70 13.22
CA GLU A 73 -1.40 -10.04 14.18
C GLU A 73 -0.12 -10.51 13.48
N GLU A 74 -0.21 -10.98 12.23
CA GLU A 74 0.95 -11.32 11.40
C GLU A 74 1.51 -10.13 10.60
N ILE A 75 0.82 -9.00 10.47
CA ILE A 75 1.34 -7.81 9.76
C ILE A 75 2.60 -7.22 10.42
N PRO A 76 2.74 -7.20 11.76
CA PRO A 76 3.99 -6.83 12.42
C PRO A 76 5.14 -7.81 12.18
N ASN A 77 4.91 -9.01 11.64
CA ASN A 77 5.98 -9.97 11.37
C ASN A 77 6.84 -9.48 10.19
N ASP A 78 8.03 -8.97 10.51
CA ASP A 78 8.96 -8.34 9.56
C ASP A 78 9.40 -9.25 8.40
N GLU A 79 9.28 -10.58 8.53
CA GLU A 79 9.63 -11.51 7.45
C GLU A 79 8.55 -11.56 6.35
N PHE A 80 7.28 -11.37 6.71
CA PHE A 80 6.15 -11.62 5.82
C PHE A 80 5.20 -10.43 5.62
N TRP A 81 5.43 -9.31 6.30
CA TRP A 81 4.52 -8.17 6.27
C TRP A 81 4.23 -7.65 4.85
N GLU A 82 5.21 -7.62 3.95
CA GLU A 82 4.99 -7.18 2.55
C GLU A 82 3.97 -8.07 1.85
N ARG A 83 4.07 -9.39 2.04
CA ARG A 83 3.14 -10.38 1.47
C ARG A 83 1.77 -10.22 2.11
N ASN A 84 1.71 -10.06 3.41
CA ASN A 84 0.45 -9.97 4.15
C ASN A 84 -0.31 -8.70 3.75
N VAL A 85 0.36 -7.54 3.70
CA VAL A 85 -0.24 -6.28 3.22
C VAL A 85 -0.72 -6.40 1.77
N PHE A 86 0.05 -7.05 0.91
CA PHE A 86 -0.38 -7.29 -0.47
C PHE A 86 -1.64 -8.15 -0.55
N ASN A 87 -1.69 -9.26 0.19
CA ASN A 87 -2.83 -10.17 0.19
C ASN A 87 -4.12 -9.49 0.70
N LEU A 88 -4.01 -8.56 1.64
CA LEU A 88 -5.14 -7.75 2.13
C LEU A 88 -5.77 -6.89 1.03
N ILE A 89 -4.94 -6.36 0.13
CA ILE A 89 -5.40 -5.55 -1.00
C ILE A 89 -5.97 -6.47 -2.10
N ALA A 90 -5.27 -7.57 -2.39
CA ALA A 90 -5.63 -8.49 -3.47
C ALA A 90 -6.89 -9.35 -3.19
N SER A 91 -7.25 -9.56 -1.92
CA SER A 91 -8.47 -10.28 -1.53
C SER A 91 -9.79 -9.53 -1.84
N GLY A 92 -9.71 -8.32 -2.41
CA GLY A 92 -10.81 -7.46 -2.87
C GLY A 92 -11.84 -8.14 -3.80
N ASN A 93 -11.41 -9.09 -4.62
CA ASN A 93 -12.27 -9.70 -5.64
C ASN A 93 -13.27 -10.74 -5.10
N SER A 94 -13.15 -11.15 -3.84
CA SER A 94 -14.11 -12.10 -3.26
C SER A 94 -14.63 -11.69 -1.90
N HIS A 95 -13.83 -11.12 -0.99
CA HIS A 95 -14.29 -10.86 0.40
C HIS A 95 -13.47 -9.78 1.18
N SER A 96 -12.51 -9.04 0.58
CA SER A 96 -11.83 -7.96 1.32
C SER A 96 -12.78 -6.78 1.48
N ARG A 97 -13.42 -6.69 2.65
CA ARG A 97 -14.35 -5.59 2.95
C ARG A 97 -13.60 -4.27 3.29
N TYR A 98 -12.27 -4.22 3.13
CA TYR A 98 -11.40 -3.13 3.59
C TYR A 98 -10.96 -2.19 2.45
N PHE A 99 -10.44 -2.75 1.35
CA PHE A 99 -10.16 -1.98 0.14
C PHE A 99 -11.10 -2.42 -0.98
N GLU A 100 -11.97 -1.50 -1.41
CA GLU A 100 -12.72 -1.68 -2.64
C GLU A 100 -11.79 -1.32 -3.80
N VAL A 101 -11.27 -2.31 -4.51
CA VAL A 101 -10.26 -2.14 -5.56
C VAL A 101 -10.68 -2.93 -6.77
N SER A 102 -10.60 -2.32 -7.95
CA SER A 102 -10.90 -3.04 -9.19
C SER A 102 -9.88 -4.15 -9.46
N GLU A 103 -10.31 -5.22 -10.13
CA GLU A 103 -9.43 -6.31 -10.58
C GLU A 103 -8.24 -5.78 -11.41
N SER A 104 -8.46 -4.74 -12.23
CA SER A 104 -7.42 -4.07 -12.99
C SER A 104 -6.29 -3.51 -12.12
N ILE A 105 -6.62 -2.86 -11.00
CA ILE A 105 -5.61 -2.33 -10.08
C ILE A 105 -4.88 -3.49 -9.39
N ILE A 106 -5.58 -4.56 -9.01
CA ILE A 106 -4.95 -5.75 -8.42
C ILE A 106 -3.93 -6.36 -9.39
N THR A 107 -4.29 -6.54 -10.67
CA THR A 107 -3.36 -7.02 -11.70
C THR A 107 -2.15 -6.10 -11.87
N GLN A 108 -2.35 -4.78 -11.84
CA GLN A 108 -1.23 -3.82 -11.89
C GLN A 108 -0.32 -3.96 -10.66
N MET A 109 -0.89 -4.14 -9.46
CA MET A 109 -0.13 -4.37 -8.24
C MET A 109 0.68 -5.67 -8.29
N GLU A 110 0.11 -6.75 -8.84
CA GLU A 110 0.84 -8.01 -9.08
C GLU A 110 2.03 -7.82 -10.02
N TYR A 111 1.85 -7.03 -11.08
CA TYR A 111 2.93 -6.67 -11.99
C TYR A 111 4.08 -5.97 -11.25
N TRP A 112 3.77 -4.97 -10.43
CA TRP A 112 4.79 -4.26 -9.64
C TRP A 112 5.47 -5.18 -8.62
N ARG A 113 4.70 -6.02 -7.92
CA ARG A 113 5.28 -7.02 -7.00
C ARG A 113 6.26 -7.96 -7.71
N THR A 114 5.89 -8.43 -8.91
CA THR A 114 6.76 -9.29 -9.72
C THR A 114 8.04 -8.55 -10.12
N LEU A 115 7.93 -7.30 -10.56
CA LEU A 115 9.07 -6.46 -10.93
C LEU A 115 10.01 -6.20 -9.73
N ARG A 116 9.46 -6.07 -8.51
CA ARG A 116 10.25 -5.97 -7.27
C ARG A 116 11.04 -7.23 -6.98
N ASN A 117 10.42 -8.39 -7.14
CA ASN A 117 11.11 -9.66 -6.98
C ASN A 117 12.24 -9.83 -8.00
N ASP A 118 12.02 -9.41 -9.25
CA ASP A 118 13.07 -9.43 -10.29
C ASP A 118 14.25 -8.51 -9.95
N CYS A 119 13.98 -7.32 -9.39
CA CYS A 119 15.01 -6.40 -8.91
C CYS A 119 15.88 -7.02 -7.80
N VAL A 120 15.27 -7.70 -6.83
CA VAL A 120 15.99 -8.35 -5.71
C VAL A 120 16.80 -9.55 -6.18
N HIS A 121 16.22 -10.40 -7.03
CA HIS A 121 16.89 -11.61 -7.52
C HIS A 121 17.87 -11.35 -8.68
N SER A 122 18.06 -10.09 -9.08
CA SER A 122 18.95 -9.68 -10.18
C SER A 122 18.74 -10.49 -11.47
N LYS A 123 17.50 -10.88 -11.76
CA LYS A 123 17.16 -11.66 -12.97
C LYS A 123 17.26 -10.78 -14.22
N GLY A 124 18.46 -10.69 -14.78
CA GLY A 124 18.78 -10.60 -16.21
C GLY A 124 18.23 -9.46 -17.09
N LYS A 125 17.33 -8.58 -16.64
CA LYS A 125 16.76 -7.51 -17.48
C LYS A 125 17.30 -6.13 -17.13
N GLN A 126 17.43 -5.29 -18.17
CA GLN A 126 17.78 -3.88 -18.01
C GLN A 126 16.69 -3.17 -17.22
N PHE A 127 17.06 -2.57 -16.08
CA PHE A 127 16.16 -1.78 -15.26
C PHE A 127 16.58 -0.31 -15.37
N VAL A 128 15.65 0.53 -15.81
CA VAL A 128 15.92 1.94 -16.19
C VAL A 128 14.96 2.90 -15.51
N ALA A 129 15.29 4.19 -15.58
CA ALA A 129 14.49 5.30 -15.03
C ALA A 129 12.98 5.19 -15.33
N ALA A 130 12.61 4.84 -16.57
CA ALA A 130 11.21 4.71 -16.99
C ALA A 130 10.38 3.73 -16.14
N HIS A 131 10.99 2.66 -15.59
CA HIS A 131 10.29 1.74 -14.71
C HIS A 131 9.95 2.40 -13.36
N VAL A 132 10.89 3.18 -12.82
CA VAL A 132 10.70 3.92 -11.56
C VAL A 132 9.62 5.00 -11.76
N GLU A 133 9.72 5.76 -12.84
CA GLU A 133 8.77 6.83 -13.15
C GLU A 133 7.36 6.29 -13.39
N SER A 134 7.23 5.18 -14.11
CA SER A 134 5.94 4.52 -14.33
C SER A 134 5.33 4.03 -13.01
N PHE A 135 6.15 3.52 -12.10
CA PHE A 135 5.69 3.11 -10.79
C PHE A 135 5.28 4.29 -9.90
N TRP A 136 6.01 5.41 -9.96
CA TRP A 136 5.62 6.63 -9.27
C TRP A 136 4.29 7.17 -9.78
N LEU A 137 4.06 7.16 -11.09
CA LEU A 137 2.76 7.53 -11.66
C LEU A 137 1.63 6.63 -11.14
N PHE A 138 1.89 5.31 -11.06
CA PHE A 138 0.96 4.37 -10.46
C PHE A 138 0.67 4.67 -8.99
N ILE A 139 1.69 4.97 -8.17
CA ILE A 139 1.49 5.39 -6.78
C ILE A 139 0.62 6.65 -6.72
N GLN A 140 0.92 7.63 -7.56
CA GLN A 140 0.20 8.90 -7.60
C GLN A 140 -1.28 8.75 -7.97
N SER A 141 -1.62 7.83 -8.87
CA SER A 141 -3.01 7.56 -9.26
C SER A 141 -3.75 6.70 -8.25
N THR A 142 -3.08 5.68 -7.72
CA THR A 142 -3.74 4.57 -7.00
C THR A 142 -3.78 4.81 -5.49
N LEU A 143 -2.74 5.41 -4.91
CA LEU A 143 -2.66 5.60 -3.46
C LEU A 143 -3.84 6.46 -2.92
N PRO A 144 -4.24 7.59 -3.54
CA PRO A 144 -5.38 8.35 -3.06
C PRO A 144 -6.69 7.56 -3.05
N GLU A 145 -6.93 6.74 -4.09
CA GLU A 145 -8.12 5.90 -4.20
C GLU A 145 -8.17 4.84 -3.08
N LEU A 146 -7.05 4.13 -2.86
CA LEU A 146 -6.91 3.17 -1.76
C LEU A 146 -7.19 3.82 -0.40
N LEU A 147 -6.69 5.04 -0.19
CA LEU A 147 -6.90 5.79 1.06
C LEU A 147 -8.35 6.26 1.26
N ILE A 148 -9.06 6.61 0.18
CA ILE A 148 -10.47 7.02 0.24
C ILE A 148 -11.37 5.81 0.51
N ASN A 149 -11.15 4.71 -0.20
CA ASN A 149 -12.00 3.52 -0.10
C ASN A 149 -11.88 2.88 1.29
N CYS A 150 -10.66 2.82 1.83
CA CYS A 150 -10.42 2.41 3.21
C CYS A 150 -11.23 3.26 4.21
N ARG A 151 -11.21 4.59 4.09
CA ARG A 151 -11.93 5.48 5.01
C ARG A 151 -13.45 5.37 4.90
N LYS A 152 -13.99 5.28 3.67
CA LYS A 152 -15.43 5.10 3.44
C LYS A 152 -15.95 3.81 4.08
N ASN A 153 -15.22 2.71 3.92
CA ASN A 153 -15.61 1.41 4.46
C ASN A 153 -15.63 1.39 5.99
N VAL A 154 -14.67 2.07 6.62
CA VAL A 154 -14.65 2.24 8.08
C VAL A 154 -15.86 3.06 8.55
N LEU A 155 -16.09 4.24 7.96
CA LEU A 155 -17.18 5.12 8.35
C LEU A 155 -18.57 4.52 8.16
N SER A 156 -18.80 3.82 7.03
CA SER A 156 -20.11 3.18 6.74
C SER A 156 -20.49 2.19 7.83
N LYS A 157 -19.52 1.40 8.29
CA LYS A 157 -19.75 0.37 9.31
C LYS A 157 -19.89 0.93 10.72
N GLU A 158 -19.13 1.97 11.06
CA GLU A 158 -19.35 2.71 12.32
C GLU A 158 -20.77 3.29 12.40
N LEU A 159 -21.31 3.75 11.27
CA LEU A 159 -22.68 4.25 11.15
C LEU A 159 -23.74 3.15 11.30
N GLU A 160 -23.56 2.00 10.64
CA GLU A 160 -24.44 0.83 10.77
C GLU A 160 -24.55 0.38 12.23
N GLU A 161 -23.42 0.26 12.94
CA GLU A 161 -23.40 -0.10 14.36
C GLU A 161 -24.11 0.92 15.25
N LEU A 162 -23.90 2.22 15.02
CA LEU A 162 -24.61 3.25 15.79
C LEU A 162 -26.11 3.14 15.60
N LEU A 163 -26.57 2.90 14.38
CA LEU A 163 -27.99 2.72 14.10
C LEU A 163 -28.54 1.47 14.81
N GLU A 164 -27.85 0.33 14.74
CA GLU A 164 -28.26 -0.89 15.45
C GLU A 164 -28.41 -0.66 16.97
N ASN A 165 -27.44 -0.01 17.60
CA ASN A 165 -27.49 0.32 19.03
C ASN A 165 -28.58 1.35 19.40
N PHE A 166 -29.06 2.13 18.44
CA PHE A 166 -30.16 3.08 18.65
C PHE A 166 -31.55 2.45 18.48
N PHE A 167 -31.64 1.30 17.81
CA PHE A 167 -32.90 0.58 17.54
C PHE A 167 -33.11 -0.66 18.42
N GLU A 168 -32.17 -1.00 19.32
CA GLU A 168 -32.33 -1.93 20.45
C GLU A 168 -32.76 -1.20 21.75
#